data_AF-A0A258VMW1-F1
#
_entry.id   AF-A0A258VMW1-F1
#
_cell.length_a   1.000
_cell.length_b   1.000
_cell.length_c   1.000
_cell.angle_alpha   90.00
_cell.angle_beta   90.00
_cell.angle_gamma   90.00
#
_symmetry.space_group_name_H-M   'P 1'
#
loop_
_entity.id
_entity.type
_entity.pdbx_description
1 polymer ?
#
loop_
_entity_poly.entity_id
_entity_poly.type
_entity_poly.pdbx_seq_one_letter_code
_entity_poly.pdbx_strand_id
1 'polypeptide(L)' 'MREIVLEKDESKVPLCSACGHKLGHYHDRYSMEVKHLKVFGWTASLVFFREKRHCDVCNKVRSELIE' A
#
# COMPACT_ATOMS: atom_id res chain seq x y z
N MET A 1 -12.83 -19.64 0.63
CA MET A 1 -11.83 -18.72 0.05
C MET A 1 -10.98 -18.24 1.21
N ARG A 2 -9.65 -18.25 1.12
CA ARG A 2 -8.77 -17.81 2.21
C ARG A 2 -8.19 -16.44 1.86
N GLU A 3 -8.21 -15.54 2.83
CA GLU A 3 -7.66 -14.19 2.70
C GLU A 3 -6.39 -14.11 3.55
N ILE A 4 -5.33 -13.57 2.95
CA ILE A 4 -4.09 -13.25 3.64
C ILE A 4 -4.04 -11.73 3.72
N VAL A 5 -4.18 -11.20 4.94
CA VAL A 5 -4.11 -9.76 5.19
C VAL A 5 -2.68 -9.40 5.56
N LEU A 6 -2.07 -8.50 4.78
CA LEU A 6 -0.75 -7.95 5.05
C LEU A 6 -0.90 -6.61 5.78
N GLU A 7 -0.15 -6.48 6.87
CA GLU A 7 -0.07 -5.24 7.63
C GLU A 7 1.16 -4.44 7.23
N LYS A 8 1.05 -3.13 7.38
CA LYS A 8 2.14 -2.20 7.13
C LYS A 8 3.19 -2.33 8.22
N ASP A 9 4.45 -2.32 7.83
CA ASP A 9 5.55 -2.11 8.75
C ASP A 9 5.68 -0.61 9.07
N GLU A 10 5.26 -0.22 10.27
CA GLU A 10 5.30 1.17 10.75
C GLU A 10 6.71 1.76 10.82
N SER A 11 7.76 0.93 10.77
CA SER A 11 9.14 1.40 10.74
C SER A 11 9.56 1.94 9.36
N LYS A 12 8.83 1.61 8.29
CA LYS A 12 9.15 2.05 6.93
C LYS A 12 8.72 3.49 6.68
N VAL A 13 9.59 4.23 5.99
CA VAL A 13 9.28 5.59 5.55
C VAL A 13 8.28 5.52 4.38
N PRO A 14 7.13 6.20 4.45
CA PRO A 14 6.18 6.21 3.34
C PRO A 14 6.77 7.01 2.17
N LEU A 15 6.94 6.37 1.02
CA LEU A 15 7.48 7.00 -0.19
C LEU A 15 6.39 7.21 -1.23
N CYS A 16 6.50 8.27 -2.03
CA CYS A 16 5.54 8.59 -3.07
C CYS A 16 5.65 7.59 -4.22
N SER A 17 4.55 6.92 -4.58
CA SER A 17 4.55 5.93 -5.66
C SER A 17 4.88 6.50 -7.05
N ALA A 18 4.84 7.82 -7.22
CA ALA A 18 5.08 8.50 -8.50
C ALA A 18 6.49 9.09 -8.64
N CYS A 19 7.11 9.54 -7.54
CA CYS A 19 8.40 10.24 -7.60
C CYS A 19 9.44 9.74 -6.60
N GLY A 20 9.09 8.78 -5.74
CA GLY A 20 9.98 8.22 -4.72
C GLY A 20 10.26 9.14 -3.53
N HIS A 21 9.81 10.40 -3.55
CA HIS A 21 10.02 11.32 -2.43
C HIS A 21 9.24 10.90 -1.18
N LYS A 22 9.78 11.21 0.01
CA LYS A 22 9.10 10.96 1.28
C LYS A 22 7.74 11.66 1.32
N LEU A 23 6.72 10.92 1.73
CA LEU A 23 5.39 11.45 1.92
C LEU A 23 5.26 12.11 3.30
N GLY A 24 4.55 13.23 3.33
CA GLY A 24 4.29 14.02 4.53
C GLY A 24 2.97 13.63 5.21
N HIS A 25 2.11 14.62 5.40
CA HIS A 25 0.86 14.50 6.14
C HIS A 25 -0.05 13.38 5.60
N TYR A 26 -0.60 12.61 6.55
CA TYR A 26 -1.64 11.62 6.28
C TYR A 26 -2.89 12.27 5.71
N HIS A 27 -3.52 11.60 4.73
CA HIS A 27 -4.79 12.03 4.16
C HIS A 27 -5.84 10.93 4.24
N ASP A 28 -5.54 9.71 3.78
CA ASP A 28 -6.52 8.63 3.72
C ASP A 28 -5.84 7.24 3.64
N ARG A 29 -6.59 6.16 3.87
CA ARG A 29 -6.14 4.77 3.76
C ARG A 29 -7.27 3.92 3.19
N TYR A 30 -6.93 3.00 2.29
CA TYR A 30 -7.88 2.09 1.68
C TYR A 30 -7.29 0.69 1.49
N SER A 31 -8.14 -0.33 1.58
CA SER A 31 -7.75 -1.72 1.32
C SER A 31 -7.64 -1.98 -0.19
N MET A 32 -6.65 -2.78 -0.55
CA MET A 32 -6.38 -3.28 -1.88
C MET A 32 -6.39 -4.80 -1.81
N GLU A 33 -7.31 -5.43 -2.55
CA GLU A 33 -7.26 -6.86 -2.80
C GLU A 33 -6.54 -7.09 -4.13
N VAL A 34 -5.45 -7.86 -4.11
CA VAL A 34 -4.63 -8.10 -5.30
C VAL A 34 -4.42 -9.59 -5.49
N LYS A 35 -4.94 -10.08 -6.64
CA LYS A 35 -4.75 -11.41 -7.23
C LYS A 35 -5.15 -12.61 -6.36
N HIS A 36 -5.85 -13.53 -7.01
CA HIS A 36 -5.97 -14.90 -6.54
C HIS A 36 -4.66 -15.66 -6.81
N LEU A 37 -3.85 -15.86 -5.77
CA LEU A 37 -2.64 -16.66 -5.84
C LEU A 37 -2.94 -18.13 -5.58
N LYS A 38 -2.20 -19.01 -6.24
CA LYS A 38 -2.15 -20.43 -5.88
C LYS A 38 -1.06 -20.62 -4.82
N VAL A 39 -1.47 -20.92 -3.59
CA VAL A 39 -0.56 -21.19 -2.46
C VAL A 39 -0.86 -22.61 -1.97
N PHE A 40 0.13 -23.50 -2.00
CA PHE A 40 -0.02 -24.92 -1.63
C PHE A 40 -1.21 -25.64 -2.31
N GLY A 41 -1.49 -25.28 -3.57
CA GLY A 41 -2.62 -25.85 -4.33
C GLY A 41 -3.99 -25.23 -4.04
N TRP A 42 -4.06 -24.20 -3.19
CA TRP A 42 -5.29 -23.48 -2.83
C TRP A 42 -5.32 -22.08 -3.44
N THR A 43 -6.52 -21.61 -3.77
CA THR A 43 -6.74 -20.22 -4.19
C THR A 43 -6.86 -19.33 -2.95
N ALA A 44 -5.99 -18.33 -2.84
CA ALA A 44 -6.01 -17.33 -1.78
C ALA A 44 -5.99 -15.91 -2.37
N SER A 45 -6.65 -14.97 -1.69
CA SER A 45 -6.57 -13.54 -1.99
C SER A 45 -5.57 -12.85 -1.06
N LEU A 46 -4.77 -11.93 -1.58
CA LEU A 46 -3.96 -11.03 -0.76
C LEU A 46 -4.69 -9.70 -0.59
N VAL A 47 -4.84 -9.26 0.66
CA VAL A 47 -5.38 -7.95 1.00
C VAL A 47 -4.30 -7.16 1.71
N PHE A 48 -4.01 -5.96 1.27
CA PHE A 48 -3.13 -5.03 1.98
C PHE A 48 -3.73 -3.64 1.98
N PHE A 49 -3.24 -2.75 2.83
CA PHE A 49 -3.72 -1.38 2.86
C PHE A 49 -2.71 -0.45 2.22
N ARG A 50 -3.24 0.56 1.52
CA ARG A 50 -2.45 1.62 0.92
C ARG A 50 -2.90 2.96 1.45
N GLU A 51 -1.95 3.74 1.91
CA GLU A 51 -2.18 5.11 2.35
C GLU A 51 -2.05 6.11 1.21
N LYS A 52 -2.80 7.20 1.34
CA LYS A 52 -2.62 8.43 0.59
C LYS A 52 -2.14 9.52 1.55
N ARG A 53 -1.10 10.23 1.12
CA ARG A 53 -0.45 11.28 1.88
C ARG A 53 -0.08 12.43 0.96
N HIS A 54 0.16 13.61 1.52
CA HIS A 54 0.66 14.73 0.73
C HIS A 54 2.12 14.50 0.30
N CYS A 55 2.42 14.80 -0.96
CA CYS A 55 3.78 14.77 -1.51
C CYS A 55 4.21 16.20 -1.86
N ASP A 56 5.24 16.71 -1.20
CA ASP A 56 5.72 18.08 -1.39
C ASP A 56 6.29 18.30 -2.81
N VAL A 57 6.96 17.29 -3.38
CA VAL A 57 7.55 17.37 -4.74
C VAL A 57 6.47 17.34 -5.83
N CYS A 58 5.44 16.52 -5.66
CA CYS A 58 4.33 16.46 -6.61
C CYS A 58 3.30 17.58 -6.38
N ASN A 59 3.38 18.25 -5.23
CA ASN A 59 2.43 19.21 -4.70
C ASN A 59 0.97 18.72 -4.75
N LYS A 60 0.74 17.46 -4.37
CA LYS A 60 -0.58 16.82 -4.37
C LYS A 60 -0.61 15.57 -3.51
N VAL A 61 -1.82 15.11 -3.19
CA VAL A 61 -2.05 13.84 -2.51
C VAL A 61 -1.66 12.67 -3.42
N ARG A 62 -0.80 11.80 -2.92
CA ARG A 62 -0.26 10.63 -3.62
C ARG A 62 -0.34 9.40 -2.76
N SER A 63 -0.45 8.26 -3.42
CA SER A 63 -0.38 6.99 -2.74
C SER A 63 1.05 6.65 -2.35
N GLU A 64 1.18 5.92 -1.25
CA GLU A 64 2.44 5.32 -0.89
C GLU A 64 2.85 4.24 -1.90
N LEU A 65 4.16 4.12 -2.08
CA LEU A 65 4.82 3.02 -2.76
C LEU A 65 4.73 1.78 -1.87
N ILE A 66 4.30 0.66 -2.46
CA ILE A 66 4.20 -0.64 -1.78
C ILE A 66 5.38 -1.49 -2.27
N GLU A 67 6.17 -2.01 -1.33
CA GLU A 67 7.38 -2.82 -1.56
C GLU A 67 7.34 -4.14 -0.79
#